data_AF-A0A2V7KD55-F1
#
_entry.id   AF-A0A2V7KD55-F1
#
_cell.length_a   1.000
_cell.length_b   1.000
_cell.length_c   1.000
_cell.angle_alpha   90.00
_cell.angle_beta   90.00
_cell.angle_gamma   90.00
#
_symmetry.space_group_name_H-M   'P 1'
#
loop_
_entity.id
_entity.type
_entity.pdbx_description
1 polymer ?
#
loop_
_entity_poly.entity_id
_entity_poly.type
_entity_poly.pdbx_seq_one_letter_code
_entity_poly.pdbx_strand_id
1 'polypeptide(L)'
;MTIVASSCGDPAALTLRARAEFHALRGELDLAHHDLDALAALRGFVPNAIHDAEDLRVVAVVRAAEGDRAAAERALHEVIRCAELYRQPELQAAASRDLATLRAEVPIDPPSGPKRPCRTDMHNAFTHATLAASPA
;
A
#
# COMPACT_ATOMS: atom_id res chain seq x y z
N MET A 1 -4.55 -5.37 -23.86
CA MET A 1 -3.87 -6.67 -23.99
C MET A 1 -3.40 -7.05 -22.59
N THR A 2 -4.23 -7.80 -21.87
CA THR A 2 -3.99 -8.14 -20.46
C THR A 2 -3.07 -9.34 -20.42
N ILE A 3 -1.83 -9.15 -19.96
CA ILE A 3 -0.94 -10.27 -19.66
C ILE A 3 -1.47 -10.89 -18.36
N VAL A 4 -2.20 -11.99 -18.49
CA VAL A 4 -2.46 -12.88 -17.35
C VAL A 4 -1.19 -13.70 -17.23
N ALA A 5 -0.30 -13.30 -16.30
CA ALA A 5 0.82 -14.13 -15.91
C ALA A 5 0.25 -15.46 -15.42
N SER A 6 0.54 -16.54 -16.14
CA SER A 6 0.17 -17.90 -15.76
C SER A 6 1.02 -18.29 -14.55
N SER A 7 0.63 -17.83 -13.36
CA SER A 7 1.11 -18.41 -12.12
C SER A 7 0.64 -19.86 -12.09
N CYS A 8 1.55 -20.80 -12.37
CA CYS A 8 1.30 -22.22 -12.16
C CYS A 8 1.38 -22.49 -10.64
N GLY A 9 0.42 -21.92 -9.90
CA GLY A 9 0.22 -22.08 -8.47
C GLY A 9 -1.09 -22.80 -8.22
N ASP A 10 -1.22 -23.42 -7.05
CA ASP A 10 -2.50 -23.95 -6.57
C ASP A 10 -3.54 -22.82 -6.58
N PRO A 11 -4.67 -22.95 -7.33
CA PRO A 11 -5.70 -21.93 -7.40
C PRO A 11 -6.28 -21.55 -6.03
N ALA A 12 -6.27 -22.47 -5.06
CA ALA A 12 -6.67 -22.17 -3.69
C ALA A 12 -5.66 -21.22 -3.01
N ALA A 13 -4.36 -21.45 -3.19
CA ALA A 13 -3.31 -20.60 -2.63
C ALA A 13 -3.35 -19.19 -3.24
N LEU A 14 -3.57 -19.08 -4.55
CA LEU A 14 -3.74 -17.80 -5.24
C LEU A 14 -4.93 -17.02 -4.70
N THR A 15 -6.05 -17.71 -4.47
CA THR A 15 -7.27 -17.11 -3.93
C THR A 15 -7.05 -16.59 -2.50
N LEU A 16 -6.40 -17.39 -1.64
CA LEU A 16 -6.11 -16.99 -0.26
C LEU A 16 -5.19 -15.78 -0.20
N ARG A 17 -4.14 -15.73 -1.02
CA ARG A 17 -3.26 -14.55 -1.12
C ARG A 17 -4.01 -13.29 -1.53
N ALA A 18 -4.81 -13.38 -2.60
CA ALA A 18 -5.57 -12.23 -3.08
C ALA A 18 -6.60 -11.74 -2.05
N ARG A 19 -7.26 -12.66 -1.33
CA ARG A 19 -8.21 -12.30 -0.27
C ARG A 19 -7.52 -11.67 0.94
N ALA A 20 -6.40 -12.23 1.40
CA ALA A 20 -5.61 -11.65 2.48
C ALA A 20 -5.14 -10.23 2.15
N GLU A 21 -4.63 -10.01 0.94
CA GLU A 21 -4.21 -8.68 0.44
C GLU A 21 -5.41 -7.71 0.41
N PHE A 22 -6.56 -8.15 -0.10
CA PHE A 22 -7.77 -7.33 -0.12
C PHE A 22 -8.29 -6.97 1.28
N HIS A 23 -8.33 -7.92 2.20
CA HIS A 23 -8.74 -7.69 3.58
C HIS A 23 -7.80 -6.72 4.31
N ALA A 24 -6.47 -6.86 4.12
CA ALA A 24 -5.49 -5.93 4.66
C ALA A 24 -5.71 -4.49 4.17
N LEU A 25 -5.93 -4.31 2.87
CA LEU A 25 -6.20 -2.99 2.28
C LEU A 25 -7.50 -2.35 2.78
N ARG A 26 -8.44 -3.15 3.30
CA ARG A 26 -9.68 -2.67 3.92
C ARG A 26 -9.58 -2.49 5.44
N GLY A 27 -8.43 -2.83 6.04
CA GLY A 27 -8.24 -2.83 7.50
C GLY A 27 -8.93 -4.01 8.21
N GLU A 28 -9.36 -5.02 7.47
CA GLU A 28 -10.00 -6.24 8.00
C GLU A 28 -8.93 -7.24 8.45
N LEU A 29 -8.09 -6.85 9.42
CA LEU A 29 -6.85 -7.56 9.78
C LEU A 29 -7.10 -8.98 10.30
N ASP A 30 -8.17 -9.23 11.04
CA ASP A 30 -8.51 -10.58 11.52
C ASP A 30 -8.78 -11.55 10.37
N LEU A 31 -9.46 -11.08 9.32
CA LEU A 31 -9.73 -11.88 8.12
C LEU A 31 -8.46 -12.10 7.29
N ALA A 32 -7.59 -11.08 7.22
CA ALA A 32 -6.31 -11.21 6.54
C ALA A 32 -5.42 -12.27 7.20
N HIS A 33 -5.36 -12.29 8.55
CA HIS A 33 -4.66 -13.33 9.29
C HIS A 33 -5.27 -14.71 9.08
N HIS A 34 -6.60 -14.81 9.15
CA HIS A 34 -7.29 -16.07 8.92
C HIS A 34 -6.93 -16.69 7.56
N ASP A 35 -6.89 -15.88 6.50
CA ASP A 35 -6.52 -16.34 5.17
C ASP A 35 -5.03 -16.71 5.06
N LEU A 36 -4.13 -16.02 5.78
CA LEU A 36 -2.71 -16.38 5.85
C LEU A 36 -2.47 -17.69 6.62
N ASP A 37 -3.20 -17.93 7.71
CA ASP A 37 -3.15 -19.19 8.45
C ASP A 37 -3.65 -20.36 7.59
N ALA A 38 -4.74 -20.15 6.85
CA ALA A 38 -5.25 -21.12 5.89
C ALA A 38 -4.25 -21.40 4.76
N LEU A 39 -3.53 -20.38 4.30
CA LEU A 39 -2.49 -20.50 3.27
C LEU A 39 -1.30 -21.33 3.78
N ALA A 40 -0.85 -21.08 5.02
CA ALA A 40 0.20 -21.85 5.66
C ALA A 40 -0.20 -23.33 5.83
N ALA A 41 -1.46 -23.60 6.21
CA ALA A 41 -1.98 -24.95 6.31
C ALA A 41 -2.05 -25.66 4.94
N LEU A 42 -2.42 -24.93 3.87
CA LEU A 42 -2.53 -25.46 2.51
C LEU A 42 -1.17 -25.86 1.93
N ARG A 43 -0.11 -25.08 2.20
CA ARG A 43 1.23 -25.30 1.63
C ARG A 43 1.91 -26.60 2.07
N GLY A 44 1.48 -27.16 3.21
CA GLY A 44 2.07 -28.38 3.76
C GLY A 44 3.59 -28.27 3.95
N PHE A 45 4.29 -29.40 3.96
CA PHE A 45 5.71 -29.46 4.34
C PHE A 45 6.71 -29.34 3.18
N VAL A 46 6.26 -29.15 1.93
CA VAL A 46 7.19 -29.08 0.78
C VAL A 46 7.62 -27.63 0.58
N PRO A 47 8.88 -27.27 0.89
CA PRO A 47 9.33 -25.89 0.77
C PRO A 47 9.42 -25.48 -0.70
N ASN A 48 8.97 -24.28 -1.02
CA ASN A 48 9.17 -23.69 -2.34
C ASN A 48 9.47 -22.20 -2.16
N ALA A 49 10.72 -21.83 -2.42
CA ALA A 49 11.21 -20.49 -2.12
C ALA A 49 10.50 -19.38 -2.90
N ILE A 50 10.00 -19.65 -4.12
CA ILE A 50 9.25 -18.65 -4.91
C ILE A 50 7.89 -18.43 -4.26
N HIS A 51 7.23 -19.53 -3.92
CA HIS A 51 5.96 -19.57 -3.22
C HIS A 51 6.02 -18.91 -1.83
N ASP A 52 7.08 -19.18 -1.06
CA ASP A 52 7.31 -18.58 0.25
C ASP A 52 7.55 -17.08 0.12
N ALA A 53 8.24 -16.64 -0.94
CA ALA A 53 8.44 -15.21 -1.22
C ALA A 53 7.15 -14.50 -1.65
N GLU A 54 6.27 -15.16 -2.43
CA GLU A 54 4.94 -14.62 -2.76
C GLU A 54 4.08 -14.45 -1.52
N ASP A 55 4.07 -15.43 -0.62
CA ASP A 55 3.33 -15.38 0.64
C ASP A 55 3.90 -14.31 1.57
N LEU A 56 5.23 -14.20 1.64
CA LEU A 56 5.92 -13.17 2.42
C LEU A 56 5.60 -11.75 1.92
N ARG A 57 5.38 -11.56 0.61
CA ARG A 57 4.91 -10.27 0.08
C ARG A 57 3.55 -9.90 0.67
N VAL A 58 2.62 -10.85 0.72
CA VAL A 58 1.28 -10.62 1.31
C VAL A 58 1.38 -10.35 2.81
N VAL A 59 2.22 -11.11 3.54
CA VAL A 59 2.50 -10.84 4.97
C VAL A 59 3.03 -9.42 5.17
N ALA A 60 3.87 -8.92 4.26
CA ALA A 60 4.36 -7.55 4.35
C ALA A 60 3.24 -6.50 4.20
N VAL A 61 2.27 -6.74 3.31
CA VAL A 61 1.09 -5.88 3.16
C VAL A 61 0.25 -5.87 4.43
N VAL A 62 0.02 -7.04 5.04
CA VAL A 62 -0.72 -7.14 6.33
C VAL A 62 0.00 -6.35 7.44
N ARG A 63 1.32 -6.52 7.57
CA ARG A 63 2.13 -5.78 8.54
C ARG A 63 2.12 -4.27 8.31
N ALA A 64 2.10 -3.84 7.05
CA ALA A 64 1.97 -2.42 6.73
C ALA A 64 0.62 -1.87 7.21
N ALA A 65 -0.47 -2.61 6.99
CA ALA A 65 -1.81 -2.25 7.44
C ALA A 65 -1.96 -2.26 8.98
N GLU A 66 -1.23 -3.12 9.68
CA GLU A 66 -1.10 -3.11 11.15
C GLU A 66 -0.32 -1.90 11.70
N GLY A 67 0.41 -1.19 10.83
CA GLY A 67 1.30 -0.11 11.21
C GLY A 67 2.72 -0.56 11.57
N ASP A 68 3.05 -1.85 11.49
CA ASP A 68 4.43 -2.35 11.63
C ASP A 68 5.21 -2.16 10.31
N ARG A 69 5.44 -0.88 9.97
CA ARG A 69 6.14 -0.48 8.74
C ARG A 69 7.56 -1.06 8.68
N ALA A 70 8.24 -1.18 9.81
CA ALA A 70 9.61 -1.71 9.88
C ALA A 70 9.66 -3.21 9.56
N ALA A 71 8.72 -4.01 10.06
CA ALA A 71 8.64 -5.41 9.69
C ALA A 71 8.15 -5.62 8.24
N ALA A 72 7.25 -4.76 7.74
CA ALA A 72 6.82 -4.77 6.35
C ALA A 72 7.99 -4.48 5.40
N GLU A 73 8.76 -3.41 5.65
CA GLU A 73 9.92 -3.05 4.82
C GLU A 73 10.98 -4.16 4.78
N ARG A 74 11.30 -4.75 5.94
CA ARG A 74 12.24 -5.89 6.01
C ARG A 74 11.75 -7.08 5.20
N ALA A 75 10.46 -7.41 5.29
CA ALA A 75 9.87 -8.49 4.52
C ALA A 75 9.95 -8.21 3.01
N LEU A 76 9.64 -7.00 2.56
CA LEU A 76 9.73 -6.62 1.15
C LEU A 76 11.16 -6.68 0.60
N HIS A 77 12.16 -6.25 1.37
CA HIS A 77 13.56 -6.42 0.99
C HIS A 77 13.95 -7.90 0.85
N GLU A 78 13.43 -8.78 1.70
CA GLU A 78 13.66 -10.23 1.57
C GLU A 78 13.01 -10.78 0.29
N VAL A 79 11.76 -10.39 -0.01
CA VAL A 79 11.07 -10.79 -1.23
C VAL A 79 11.84 -10.35 -2.47
N ILE A 80 12.35 -9.12 -2.51
CA ILE A 80 13.17 -8.60 -3.61
C ILE A 80 14.43 -9.45 -3.78
N ARG A 81 15.13 -9.76 -2.68
CA ARG A 81 16.34 -10.61 -2.72
C ARG A 81 16.03 -12.00 -3.27
N CYS A 82 14.95 -12.65 -2.80
CA CYS A 82 14.53 -13.95 -3.31
C CYS A 82 14.14 -13.88 -4.80
N ALA A 83 13.38 -12.86 -5.19
CA ALA A 83 12.96 -12.68 -6.58
C ALA A 83 14.17 -12.49 -7.52
N GLU A 84 15.19 -11.75 -7.10
CA GLU A 84 16.44 -11.60 -7.85
C GLU A 84 17.20 -12.93 -7.97
N LEU A 85 17.33 -13.67 -6.86
CA LEU A 85 18.01 -14.97 -6.82
C LEU A 85 17.38 -15.98 -7.78
N TYR A 86 16.04 -16.05 -7.81
CA TYR A 86 15.29 -17.00 -8.63
C TYR A 86 14.83 -16.42 -9.98
N ARG A 87 15.33 -15.23 -10.36
CA ARG A 87 14.99 -14.50 -11.60
C ARG A 87 13.49 -14.39 -11.85
N GLN A 88 12.77 -13.89 -10.86
CA GLN A 88 11.33 -13.63 -10.90
C GLN A 88 11.06 -12.12 -11.06
N PRO A 89 11.17 -11.56 -12.28
CA PRO A 89 11.08 -10.11 -12.49
C PRO A 89 9.70 -9.55 -12.11
N GLU A 90 8.63 -10.32 -12.26
CA GLU A 90 7.27 -9.89 -11.89
C GLU A 90 7.13 -9.74 -10.36
N LEU A 91 7.63 -10.70 -9.60
CA LEU A 91 7.63 -10.65 -8.13
C LEU A 91 8.51 -9.50 -7.61
N GLN A 92 9.69 -9.30 -8.23
CA GLN A 92 10.57 -8.18 -7.90
C GLN A 92 9.88 -6.83 -8.13
N ALA A 93 9.19 -6.68 -9.27
CA ALA A 93 8.47 -5.45 -9.61
C ALA A 93 7.29 -5.18 -8.67
N ALA A 94 6.56 -6.22 -8.27
CA ALA A 94 5.48 -6.11 -7.28
C ALA A 94 6.03 -5.65 -5.93
N ALA A 95 7.03 -6.36 -5.38
CA ALA A 95 7.61 -6.01 -4.07
C ALA A 95 8.26 -4.61 -4.06
N SER A 96 8.89 -4.20 -5.17
CA SER A 96 9.46 -2.86 -5.30
C SER A 96 8.39 -1.76 -5.29
N ARG A 97 7.22 -2.03 -5.90
CA ARG A 97 6.08 -1.11 -5.87
C ARG A 97 5.51 -0.99 -4.46
N ASP A 98 5.30 -2.12 -3.80
CA ASP A 98 4.78 -2.16 -2.44
C ASP A 98 5.72 -1.42 -1.48
N LEU A 99 7.04 -1.57 -1.66
CA LEU A 99 8.06 -0.84 -0.89
C LEU A 99 8.02 0.67 -1.15
N ALA A 100 7.84 1.08 -2.41
CA ALA A 100 7.69 2.49 -2.76
C ALA A 100 6.42 3.09 -2.12
N THR A 101 5.30 2.37 -2.16
CA THR A 101 4.06 2.76 -1.50
C THR A 101 4.26 2.90 0.01
N LEU A 102 4.85 1.89 0.66
CA LEU A 102 5.14 1.90 2.09
C LEU A 102 6.02 3.10 2.51
N ARG A 103 6.94 3.54 1.66
CA ARG A 103 7.75 4.74 1.91
C ARG A 103 7.01 6.05 1.62
N ALA A 104 6.04 6.03 0.71
CA ALA A 104 5.29 7.22 0.30
C ALA A 104 4.21 7.64 1.32
N GLU A 105 3.66 6.75 2.13
CA GLU A 105 2.68 7.14 3.18
C GLU A 105 3.32 7.80 4.41
N VAL A 106 4.63 8.13 4.35
CA VAL A 106 5.18 9.18 5.23
C VAL A 106 4.42 10.46 4.91
N PRO A 107 3.77 11.12 5.89
CA PRO A 107 3.12 12.40 5.65
C PRO A 107 4.15 13.38 5.09
N ILE A 108 4.03 13.70 3.80
CA ILE A 108 4.60 14.94 3.30
C ILE A 108 3.73 16.01 3.95
N ASP A 109 4.20 16.64 5.02
CA ASP A 109 3.55 17.83 5.55
C ASP A 109 3.27 18.75 4.36
N PRO A 110 2.01 19.15 4.11
CA PRO A 110 1.74 20.13 3.08
C PRO A 110 2.60 21.36 3.40
N PRO A 111 3.29 21.98 2.43
CA PRO A 111 4.07 23.17 2.72
C PRO A 111 3.11 24.16 3.38
N SER A 112 3.36 24.48 4.64
CA SER A 112 2.64 25.48 5.41
C SER A 112 3.01 26.86 4.88
N GLY A 113 2.68 27.11 3.62
CA GLY A 113 2.70 28.41 3.00
C GLY A 113 1.39 29.14 3.33
N PRO A 114 1.42 30.48 3.44
CA PRO A 114 0.19 31.23 3.67
C PRO A 114 -0.81 30.92 2.55
N LYS A 115 -2.01 30.46 2.93
CA LYS A 115 -3.11 30.22 2.00
C LYS A 115 -3.28 31.46 1.14
N ARG A 116 -3.11 31.33 -0.19
CA ARG A 116 -3.54 32.41 -1.10
C ARG A 116 -5.04 32.60 -0.87
N PRO A 117 -5.51 33.83 -0.59
CA PRO A 117 -6.93 34.06 -0.42
C PRO A 117 -7.65 33.64 -1.70
N CYS A 118 -8.67 32.80 -1.53
CA CYS A 118 -9.52 32.38 -2.63
C CYS A 118 -10.24 33.61 -3.19
N ARG A 119 -10.44 33.66 -4.52
CA ARG A 119 -10.98 34.82 -5.26
C ARG A 119 -12.31 35.37 -4.70
N THR A 120 -13.04 34.57 -3.94
CA THR A 120 -14.28 34.94 -3.25
C THR A 120 -14.04 35.89 -2.07
N ASP A 121 -12.91 35.80 -1.37
CA ASP A 121 -12.57 36.67 -0.23
C ASP A 121 -12.19 38.10 -0.67
N MET A 122 -11.82 38.29 -1.94
CA MET A 122 -11.53 39.63 -2.48
C MET A 122 -12.79 40.49 -2.67
N HIS A 123 -13.98 39.90 -2.88
CA HIS A 123 -15.20 40.68 -3.11
C HIS A 123 -15.78 41.29 -1.82
N ASN A 124 -15.60 40.65 -0.67
CA ASN A 124 -16.07 41.18 0.62
C ASN A 124 -15.12 42.24 1.21
N ALA A 125 -13.84 42.22 0.86
CA ALA A 125 -12.89 43.26 1.30
C ALA A 125 -13.11 44.61 0.60
N PHE A 126 -13.65 44.60 -0.63
CA PHE A 126 -13.85 45.83 -1.41
C PHE A 126 -15.12 46.59 -1.03
N THR A 127 -16.15 45.91 -0.51
CA THR A 127 -17.45 46.54 -0.21
C THR A 127 -17.48 47.28 1.12
N HIS A 128 -16.61 46.95 2.09
CA HIS A 128 -16.58 47.66 3.38
C HIS A 128 -15.76 48.96 3.37
N ALA A 129 -14.96 49.22 2.34
CA ALA A 129 -14.07 50.40 2.31
C ALA A 129 -14.74 51.69 1.77
N THR A 130 -15.94 51.63 1.17
CA THR A 130 -16.51 52.78 0.44
C THR A 130 -17.64 53.53 1.18
N LEU A 131 -18.06 53.10 2.38
CA LEU A 131 -19.18 53.73 3.10
C LEU A 131 -18.79 54.68 4.26
N ALA A 132 -17.52 55.01 4.43
CA ALA A 132 -17.05 55.91 5.49
C ALA A 132 -16.33 57.16 4.93
N ALA A 133 -17.01 57.94 4.09
CA ALA A 133 -16.58 59.30 3.77
C ALA A 133 -17.77 60.17 3.33
N SER A 134 -18.59 60.59 4.30
CA SER A 134 -19.38 61.81 4.14
C SER A 134 -19.65 62.41 5.51
N PRO A 135 -19.10 63.60 5.80
CA PRO A 135 -19.73 64.49 6.74
C PRO A 135 -20.09 65.84 6.10
N ALA A 136 -21.33 66.25 6.40
CA ALA A 136 -21.91 67.59 6.52
C ALA A 136 -21.77 68.58 5.35
#